data_AF-A0A6M0ADJ3-F1
#
_entry.id   AF-A0A6M0ADJ3-F1
#
_cell.length_a   1.000
_cell.length_b   1.000
_cell.length_c   1.000
_cell.angle_alpha   90.00
_cell.angle_beta   90.00
_cell.angle_gamma   90.00
#
_symmetry.space_group_name_H-M   'P 1'
#
loop_
_entity.id
_entity.type
_entity.pdbx_description
1 polymer ?
#
loop_
_entity_poly.entity_id
_entity_poly.type
_entity_poly.pdbx_seq_one_letter_code
_entity_poly.pdbx_strand_id
1 'polypeptide(L)'
;MDNLNDSFSGQESKFQQLQHQLRDRWQSSDQFDQDDHDILVVPSVSVDQRELLKVEGFLHYEERLLFSLIRLRNPYTRLIYVTAVPLPPIVIDYYLQLLPGIPFSHARDRLLLFSTYDASLKPLSQKILERPRLMKRIRQALRPGKSYMSCYNSTNLEREISLKLNLPLLAPDPDLLYWGTKSGSRQIFADSGVPHPDGSQLVWSVDDLVEATAELWHRQPQLNKIVIKLNEGFSGEGNAILDLKPLSEVGPGNVSHAQTVAALKEKIVHLRFQASGETWESYSSRIPQLGAIAEAFIHGEKKRSPSVQAYITPHGEVKILSTHDQILGGPDGQIYLGCRFPADPGYRLQLQDWGLRVGQTLAEKGAIERYGVDFVAVHQPDRDTWDLQAIEINLRKGGTTHPFMTLKYMTNGRYDLSTGLFCSQEGQPKHYIATDNLQKESYRGLMPNDLMDIIAYHQLHFDSSTKTGTVFHLMGTLSEFGKLGLTSIGDSPQQAEEIYNQVVRVLDLETKSDKDANIPISHPSLPITWNR
;
A
#
# COMPACT_ATOMS: atom_id res chain seq x y z
N MET A 1 -38.29 -11.66 -4.61
CA MET A 1 -36.85 -12.00 -4.69
C MET A 1 -36.32 -11.80 -6.11
N ASP A 2 -37.15 -11.91 -7.15
CA ASP A 2 -36.71 -11.75 -8.55
C ASP A 2 -36.25 -10.33 -8.94
N ASN A 3 -36.89 -9.26 -8.43
CA ASN A 3 -36.49 -7.88 -8.73
C ASN A 3 -35.12 -7.46 -8.16
N LEU A 4 -34.60 -8.14 -7.12
CA LEU A 4 -33.28 -7.85 -6.56
C LEU A 4 -32.17 -8.48 -7.42
N ASN A 5 -32.37 -9.72 -7.87
CA ASN A 5 -31.42 -10.44 -8.73
C ASN A 5 -31.31 -9.83 -10.13
N ASP A 6 -32.42 -9.34 -10.72
CA ASP A 6 -32.38 -8.62 -12.00
C ASP A 6 -31.68 -7.26 -11.90
N SER A 7 -31.83 -6.56 -10.76
CA SER A 7 -31.14 -5.28 -10.54
C SER A 7 -29.64 -5.44 -10.32
N PHE A 8 -29.23 -6.54 -9.67
CA PHE A 8 -27.83 -6.86 -9.38
C PHE A 8 -27.09 -7.27 -10.66
N SER A 9 -27.69 -8.19 -11.44
CA SER A 9 -27.15 -8.63 -12.73
C SER A 9 -27.07 -7.49 -13.76
N GLY A 10 -28.03 -6.56 -13.76
CA GLY A 10 -27.98 -5.35 -14.59
C GLY A 10 -26.85 -4.37 -14.21
N GLN A 11 -26.53 -4.24 -12.91
CA GLN A 11 -25.42 -3.40 -12.44
C GLN A 11 -24.05 -4.01 -12.76
N GLU A 12 -23.89 -5.32 -12.57
CA GLU A 12 -22.67 -6.06 -12.95
C GLU A 12 -22.39 -5.92 -14.45
N SER A 13 -23.40 -6.18 -15.29
CA SER A 13 -23.29 -6.01 -16.74
C SER A 13 -22.89 -4.58 -17.14
N LYS A 14 -23.45 -3.56 -16.47
CA LYS A 14 -23.10 -2.15 -16.72
C LYS A 14 -21.68 -1.81 -16.25
N PHE A 15 -21.24 -2.33 -15.11
CA PHE A 15 -19.89 -2.07 -14.62
C PHE A 15 -18.85 -2.72 -15.54
N GLN A 16 -19.09 -3.94 -16.01
CA GLN A 16 -18.25 -4.61 -17.00
C GLN A 16 -18.17 -3.81 -18.31
N GLN A 17 -19.28 -3.22 -18.77
CA GLN A 17 -19.25 -2.31 -19.92
C GLN A 17 -18.37 -1.08 -19.67
N LEU A 18 -18.42 -0.49 -18.47
CA LEU A 18 -17.54 0.63 -18.09
C LEU A 18 -16.06 0.19 -18.02
N GLN A 19 -15.77 -1.02 -17.54
CA GLN A 19 -14.43 -1.61 -17.56
C GLN A 19 -13.93 -1.82 -19.00
N HIS A 20 -14.78 -2.31 -19.89
CA HIS A 20 -14.43 -2.48 -21.32
C HIS A 20 -14.10 -1.16 -21.99
N GLN A 21 -14.78 -0.05 -21.62
CA GLN A 21 -14.41 1.28 -22.14
C GLN A 21 -12.98 1.70 -21.78
N LEU A 22 -12.38 1.15 -20.70
CA LEU A 22 -10.96 1.37 -20.46
C LEU A 22 -10.13 0.75 -21.56
N ARG A 23 -10.42 -0.49 -21.98
CA ARG A 23 -9.69 -1.19 -23.05
C ARG A 23 -9.73 -0.41 -24.35
N ASP A 24 -10.91 0.04 -24.75
CA ASP A 24 -11.10 0.79 -26.00
C ASP A 24 -10.33 2.12 -26.01
N ARG A 25 -10.16 2.72 -24.83
CA ARG A 25 -9.42 3.99 -24.65
C ARG A 25 -7.95 3.77 -24.29
N TRP A 26 -7.55 2.55 -23.95
CA TRP A 26 -6.21 2.27 -23.45
C TRP A 26 -5.23 2.18 -24.61
N GLN A 27 -4.47 3.26 -24.80
CA GLN A 27 -3.23 3.24 -25.57
C GLN A 27 -2.06 2.73 -24.72
N SER A 28 -0.88 2.56 -25.30
CA SER A 28 0.31 2.09 -24.57
C SER A 28 0.56 2.91 -23.29
N SER A 29 1.11 2.28 -22.24
CA SER A 29 1.27 2.89 -20.91
C SER A 29 2.07 4.20 -20.90
N ASP A 30 2.97 4.40 -21.86
CA ASP A 30 3.77 5.62 -22.00
C ASP A 30 3.07 6.71 -22.84
N GLN A 31 2.07 6.33 -23.65
CA GLN A 31 1.18 7.27 -24.36
C GLN A 31 -0.05 7.66 -23.54
N PHE A 32 -0.43 6.88 -22.52
CA PHE A 32 -1.47 7.28 -21.56
C PHE A 32 -1.10 8.58 -20.81
N ASP A 33 0.21 8.91 -20.75
CA ASP A 33 0.74 10.18 -20.25
C ASP A 33 0.64 11.34 -21.26
N GLN A 34 0.23 11.10 -22.51
CA GLN A 34 0.06 12.13 -23.55
C GLN A 34 -1.40 12.40 -23.91
N ASP A 35 -2.33 11.64 -23.31
CA ASP A 35 -3.72 11.60 -23.73
C ASP A 35 -4.62 12.58 -22.96
N ASP A 36 -5.65 13.14 -23.62
CA ASP A 36 -6.51 14.22 -23.10
C ASP A 36 -7.67 13.67 -22.24
N HIS A 37 -7.40 13.42 -20.95
CA HIS A 37 -8.39 12.85 -20.02
C HIS A 37 -8.63 13.71 -18.77
N ASP A 38 -9.86 13.61 -18.23
CA ASP A 38 -10.17 14.01 -16.87
C ASP A 38 -10.05 12.82 -15.92
N ILE A 39 -9.31 13.02 -14.84
CA ILE A 39 -9.06 11.98 -13.84
C ILE A 39 -9.79 12.36 -12.56
N LEU A 40 -10.79 11.58 -12.19
CA LEU A 40 -11.37 11.63 -10.85
C LEU A 40 -10.53 10.76 -9.91
N VAL A 41 -9.88 11.38 -8.94
CA VAL A 41 -9.12 10.67 -7.90
C VAL A 41 -9.95 10.59 -6.64
N VAL A 42 -10.31 9.36 -6.26
CA VAL A 42 -11.03 9.04 -5.02
C VAL A 42 -10.10 8.24 -4.11
N PRO A 43 -9.32 8.92 -3.24
CA PRO A 43 -8.33 8.29 -2.38
C PRO A 43 -8.95 7.64 -1.13
N SER A 44 -10.15 7.08 -1.28
CA SER A 44 -10.87 6.40 -0.22
C SER A 44 -10.10 5.15 0.22
N VAL A 45 -9.94 4.99 1.52
CA VAL A 45 -9.44 3.76 2.13
C VAL A 45 -10.65 2.99 2.64
N SER A 46 -11.32 2.26 1.75
CA SER A 46 -12.55 1.50 2.04
C SER A 46 -12.23 0.07 2.50
N VAL A 47 -11.49 -0.08 3.60
CA VAL A 47 -11.20 -1.40 4.21
C VAL A 47 -11.89 -1.51 5.57
N ASP A 48 -11.73 -2.66 6.25
CA ASP A 48 -12.31 -2.87 7.58
C ASP A 48 -11.95 -1.73 8.56
N GLN A 49 -12.97 -1.10 9.13
CA GLN A 49 -12.78 0.09 9.97
C GLN A 49 -12.10 -0.23 11.30
N ARG A 50 -12.22 -1.46 11.83
CA ARG A 50 -11.56 -1.85 13.08
C ARG A 50 -10.06 -1.97 12.87
N GLU A 51 -9.63 -2.44 11.70
CA GLU A 51 -8.21 -2.42 11.33
C GLU A 51 -7.69 -0.99 11.11
N LEU A 52 -8.43 -0.13 10.43
CA LEU A 52 -7.99 1.26 10.22
C LEU A 52 -7.80 2.05 11.52
N LEU A 53 -8.64 1.78 12.52
CA LEU A 53 -8.53 2.42 13.84
C LEU A 53 -7.22 2.13 14.57
N LYS A 54 -6.52 1.05 14.22
CA LYS A 54 -5.21 0.71 14.78
C LYS A 54 -4.07 1.51 14.15
N VAL A 55 -4.33 2.20 13.04
CA VAL A 55 -3.34 2.95 12.28
C VAL A 55 -3.45 4.45 12.59
N GLU A 56 -2.47 4.98 13.33
CA GLU A 56 -2.44 6.40 13.65
C GLU A 56 -2.35 7.30 12.40
N GLY A 57 -3.17 8.35 12.38
CA GLY A 57 -3.24 9.32 11.29
C GLY A 57 -3.89 8.82 9.99
N PHE A 58 -4.60 7.68 10.00
CA PHE A 58 -5.16 7.10 8.77
C PHE A 58 -6.12 8.03 8.01
N LEU A 59 -6.79 8.98 8.69
CA LEU A 59 -7.67 9.96 8.05
C LEU A 59 -6.92 10.86 7.03
N HIS A 60 -5.61 11.00 7.18
CA HIS A 60 -4.75 11.72 6.24
C HIS A 60 -4.19 10.83 5.13
N TYR A 61 -4.50 9.52 5.10
CA TYR A 61 -4.01 8.63 4.04
C TYR A 61 -4.56 8.98 2.67
N GLU A 62 -5.60 9.82 2.63
CA GLU A 62 -6.04 10.46 1.39
C GLU A 62 -4.90 11.26 0.73
N GLU A 63 -3.92 11.78 1.48
CA GLU A 63 -2.73 12.44 0.92
C GLU A 63 -1.78 11.48 0.21
N ARG A 64 -1.84 10.16 0.46
CA ARG A 64 -0.98 9.18 -0.21
C ARG A 64 -1.20 9.15 -1.72
N LEU A 65 -2.35 9.56 -2.21
CA LEU A 65 -2.62 9.62 -3.65
C LEU A 65 -2.31 10.97 -4.28
N LEU A 66 -1.73 11.93 -3.54
CA LEU A 66 -1.30 13.21 -4.12
C LEU A 66 -0.19 13.04 -5.16
N PHE A 67 0.51 11.90 -5.21
CA PHE A 67 1.38 11.56 -6.35
C PHE A 67 0.63 11.58 -7.69
N SER A 68 -0.71 11.41 -7.69
CA SER A 68 -1.53 11.50 -8.90
C SER A 68 -1.53 12.89 -9.52
N LEU A 69 -1.21 13.94 -8.75
CA LEU A 69 -1.02 15.30 -9.28
C LEU A 69 0.06 15.36 -10.34
N ILE A 70 0.98 14.39 -10.35
CA ILE A 70 2.04 14.32 -11.34
C ILE A 70 1.49 14.08 -12.76
N ARG A 71 0.27 13.57 -12.90
CA ARG A 71 -0.44 13.48 -14.19
C ARG A 71 -0.71 14.85 -14.81
N LEU A 72 -0.73 15.93 -14.01
CA LEU A 72 -0.84 17.30 -14.52
C LEU A 72 0.41 17.74 -15.30
N ARG A 73 1.49 16.94 -15.33
CA ARG A 73 2.60 17.13 -16.28
C ARG A 73 2.14 17.02 -17.75
N ASN A 74 1.05 16.33 -18.03
CA ASN A 74 0.41 16.43 -19.33
C ASN A 74 -0.44 17.70 -19.37
N PRO A 75 -0.20 18.66 -20.30
CA PRO A 75 -0.95 19.92 -20.35
C PRO A 75 -2.45 19.75 -20.66
N TYR A 76 -2.87 18.61 -21.22
CA TYR A 76 -4.26 18.33 -21.56
C TYR A 76 -5.03 17.61 -20.45
N THR A 77 -4.34 17.02 -19.48
CA THR A 77 -4.98 16.33 -18.36
C THR A 77 -5.62 17.33 -17.40
N ARG A 78 -6.83 17.02 -16.92
CA ARG A 78 -7.47 17.75 -15.81
C ARG A 78 -7.68 16.77 -14.66
N LEU A 79 -7.44 17.21 -13.44
CA LEU A 79 -7.54 16.34 -12.28
C LEU A 79 -8.57 16.87 -11.29
N ILE A 80 -9.50 16.00 -10.91
CA ILE A 80 -10.50 16.25 -9.88
C ILE A 80 -10.11 15.38 -8.69
N TYR A 81 -9.70 16.00 -7.59
CA TYR A 81 -9.30 15.30 -6.36
C TYR A 81 -10.35 15.52 -5.28
N VAL A 82 -10.82 14.44 -4.66
CA VAL A 82 -11.82 14.52 -3.58
C VAL A 82 -11.20 14.09 -2.27
N THR A 83 -11.48 14.82 -1.19
CA THR A 83 -11.04 14.48 0.17
C THR A 83 -12.17 14.56 1.20
N ALA A 84 -11.97 13.92 2.35
CA ALA A 84 -12.83 14.00 3.51
C ALA A 84 -12.83 15.42 4.08
N VAL A 85 -11.63 15.96 4.31
CA VAL A 85 -11.36 17.30 4.85
C VAL A 85 -10.52 18.11 3.86
N PRO A 86 -10.65 19.46 3.82
CA PRO A 86 -9.85 20.28 2.92
C PRO A 86 -8.35 20.09 3.15
N LEU A 87 -7.59 19.93 2.07
CA LEU A 87 -6.13 19.85 2.14
C LEU A 87 -5.53 21.24 2.39
N PRO A 88 -4.48 21.38 3.22
CA PRO A 88 -3.79 22.64 3.39
C PRO A 88 -3.21 23.14 2.04
N PRO A 89 -3.37 24.42 1.67
CA PRO A 89 -2.87 24.94 0.40
C PRO A 89 -1.38 24.69 0.18
N ILE A 90 -0.56 24.86 1.23
CA ILE A 90 0.89 24.64 1.17
C ILE A 90 1.29 23.22 0.74
N VAL A 91 0.48 22.21 1.09
CA VAL A 91 0.72 20.82 0.69
C VAL A 91 0.46 20.66 -0.80
N ILE A 92 -0.61 21.26 -1.33
CA ILE A 92 -0.88 21.25 -2.77
C ILE A 92 0.21 22.00 -3.53
N ASP A 93 0.62 23.15 -3.02
CA ASP A 93 1.64 23.99 -3.66
C ASP A 93 2.97 23.28 -3.75
N TYR A 94 3.37 22.58 -2.68
CA TYR A 94 4.54 21.70 -2.66
C TYR A 94 4.50 20.67 -3.80
N TYR A 95 3.41 19.89 -3.93
CA TYR A 95 3.32 18.86 -4.97
C TYR A 95 3.34 19.43 -6.40
N LEU A 96 2.68 20.57 -6.61
CA LEU A 96 2.64 21.19 -7.93
C LEU A 96 4.00 21.82 -8.30
N GLN A 97 4.80 22.28 -7.33
CA GLN A 97 6.17 22.75 -7.55
C GLN A 97 7.13 21.61 -7.94
N LEU A 98 6.85 20.38 -7.53
CA LEU A 98 7.64 19.21 -7.93
C LEU A 98 7.47 18.82 -9.40
N LEU A 99 6.47 19.36 -10.12
CA LEU A 99 6.19 18.98 -11.50
C LEU A 99 7.28 19.48 -12.46
N PRO A 100 8.07 18.57 -13.09
CA PRO A 100 9.12 19.00 -13.99
C PRO A 100 8.52 19.50 -15.32
N GLY A 101 9.02 20.65 -15.79
CA GLY A 101 8.76 21.15 -17.14
C GLY A 101 7.43 21.88 -17.36
N ILE A 102 6.62 22.12 -16.32
CA ILE A 102 5.38 22.93 -16.43
C ILE A 102 5.35 24.00 -15.34
N PRO A 103 4.97 25.25 -15.67
CA PRO A 103 4.74 26.27 -14.67
C PRO A 103 3.66 25.85 -13.67
N PHE A 104 3.94 26.05 -12.39
CA PHE A 104 3.02 25.76 -11.28
C PHE A 104 1.59 26.26 -11.53
N SER A 105 1.42 27.51 -11.98
CA SER A 105 0.11 28.12 -12.26
C SER A 105 -0.69 27.34 -13.30
N HIS A 106 -0.03 26.86 -14.36
CA HIS A 106 -0.66 26.08 -15.42
C HIS A 106 -1.17 24.72 -14.94
N ALA A 107 -0.49 24.08 -14.00
CA ALA A 107 -0.98 22.85 -13.38
C ALA A 107 -2.12 23.15 -12.39
N ARG A 108 -2.01 24.24 -11.61
CA ARG A 108 -3.03 24.66 -10.65
C ARG A 108 -4.38 24.92 -11.29
N ASP A 109 -4.42 25.56 -12.46
CA ASP A 109 -5.66 25.87 -13.20
C ASP A 109 -6.43 24.64 -13.66
N ARG A 110 -5.77 23.47 -13.73
CA ARG A 110 -6.35 22.19 -14.16
C ARG A 110 -6.62 21.24 -12.99
N LEU A 111 -6.37 21.68 -11.76
CA LEU A 111 -6.64 20.93 -10.54
C LEU A 111 -7.90 21.45 -9.85
N LEU A 112 -8.94 20.63 -9.80
CA LEU A 112 -10.16 20.89 -9.05
C LEU A 112 -10.17 20.06 -7.77
N LEU A 113 -10.28 20.72 -6.62
CA LEU A 113 -10.35 20.08 -5.31
C LEU A 113 -11.77 20.13 -4.76
N PHE A 114 -12.31 18.99 -4.38
CA PHE A 114 -13.55 18.90 -3.61
C PHE A 114 -13.27 18.32 -2.22
N SER A 115 -13.98 18.84 -1.22
CA SER A 115 -14.00 18.26 0.12
C SER A 115 -15.42 17.91 0.53
N THR A 116 -15.57 16.81 1.28
CA THR A 116 -16.85 16.42 1.88
C THR A 116 -17.14 17.16 3.19
N TYR A 117 -16.13 17.82 3.77
CA TYR A 117 -16.13 18.47 5.09
C TYR A 117 -16.60 17.52 6.20
N ASP A 118 -16.06 16.31 6.22
CA ASP A 118 -16.51 15.23 7.09
C ASP A 118 -15.33 14.41 7.61
N ALA A 119 -14.96 14.68 8.85
CA ALA A 119 -13.88 14.00 9.55
C ALA A 119 -14.32 12.69 10.24
N SER A 120 -15.55 12.21 10.01
CA SER A 120 -15.97 10.92 10.57
C SER A 120 -15.12 9.76 10.01
N LEU A 121 -15.14 8.62 10.70
CA LEU A 121 -14.35 7.44 10.32
C LEU A 121 -14.94 6.65 9.13
N LYS A 122 -16.02 7.16 8.51
CA LYS A 122 -16.58 6.54 7.30
C LYS A 122 -15.58 6.63 6.13
N PRO A 123 -15.52 5.62 5.25
CA PRO A 123 -14.75 5.72 4.01
C PRO A 123 -15.19 6.92 3.17
N LEU A 124 -14.23 7.57 2.51
CA LEU A 124 -14.48 8.73 1.65
C LEU A 124 -15.53 8.42 0.57
N SER A 125 -15.48 7.23 -0.03
CA SER A 125 -16.44 6.85 -1.06
C SER A 125 -17.88 6.83 -0.53
N GLN A 126 -18.10 6.36 0.71
CA GLN A 126 -19.40 6.44 1.36
C GLN A 126 -19.81 7.91 1.60
N LYS A 127 -18.88 8.75 2.09
CA LYS A 127 -19.13 10.18 2.29
C LYS A 127 -19.54 10.88 0.98
N ILE A 128 -18.95 10.50 -0.15
CA ILE A 128 -19.29 11.02 -1.49
C ILE A 128 -20.69 10.57 -1.90
N LEU A 129 -21.01 9.28 -1.75
CA LEU A 129 -22.31 8.70 -2.12
C LEU A 129 -23.48 9.29 -1.31
N GLU A 130 -23.24 9.61 -0.04
CA GLU A 130 -24.20 10.29 0.85
C GLU A 130 -24.44 11.77 0.48
N ARG A 131 -23.72 12.34 -0.50
CA ARG A 131 -23.79 13.76 -0.89
C ARG A 131 -24.22 13.95 -2.36
N PRO A 132 -25.53 13.90 -2.68
CA PRO A 132 -26.03 14.03 -4.05
C PRO A 132 -25.59 15.32 -4.78
N ARG A 133 -25.49 16.44 -4.06
CA ARG A 133 -25.03 17.71 -4.63
C ARG A 133 -23.54 17.68 -5.00
N LEU A 134 -22.71 17.00 -4.21
CA LEU A 134 -21.30 16.79 -4.52
C LEU A 134 -21.17 15.90 -5.75
N MET A 135 -21.89 14.77 -5.81
CA MET A 135 -21.94 13.90 -6.98
C MET A 135 -22.37 14.64 -8.25
N LYS A 136 -23.33 15.57 -8.14
CA LYS A 136 -23.72 16.44 -9.26
C LYS A 136 -22.59 17.36 -9.72
N ARG A 137 -21.86 17.99 -8.78
CA ARG A 137 -20.71 18.86 -9.10
C ARG A 137 -19.56 18.08 -9.73
N ILE A 138 -19.24 16.90 -9.21
CA ILE A 138 -18.23 16.00 -9.79
C ILE A 138 -18.63 15.66 -11.22
N ARG A 139 -19.87 15.21 -11.46
CA ARG A 139 -20.35 14.91 -12.82
C ARG A 139 -20.25 16.11 -13.77
N GLN A 140 -20.54 17.33 -13.29
CA GLN A 140 -20.45 18.55 -14.10
C GLN A 140 -19.02 18.94 -14.46
N ALA A 141 -18.03 18.57 -13.64
CA ALA A 141 -16.62 18.86 -13.91
C ALA A 141 -16.00 17.92 -14.96
N LEU A 142 -16.54 16.70 -15.07
CA LEU A 142 -16.02 15.62 -15.92
C LEU A 142 -16.59 15.67 -17.34
N ARG A 143 -15.74 15.43 -18.34
CA ARG A 143 -16.13 15.32 -19.75
C ARG A 143 -16.64 13.91 -20.06
N PRO A 144 -17.88 13.76 -20.56
CA PRO A 144 -18.38 12.47 -21.02
C PRO A 144 -17.45 11.85 -22.06
N GLY A 145 -17.16 10.54 -21.93
CA GLY A 145 -16.31 9.82 -22.88
C GLY A 145 -14.79 10.11 -22.80
N LYS A 146 -14.37 11.14 -22.05
CA LYS A 146 -12.95 11.53 -21.85
C LYS A 146 -12.54 11.53 -20.38
N SER A 147 -13.20 10.72 -19.57
CA SER A 147 -12.96 10.69 -18.12
C SER A 147 -12.83 9.25 -17.62
N TYR A 148 -12.04 9.06 -16.58
CA TYR A 148 -12.01 7.83 -15.78
C TYR A 148 -11.76 8.13 -14.30
N MET A 149 -12.03 7.15 -13.44
CA MET A 149 -11.79 7.20 -12.01
C MET A 149 -10.57 6.37 -11.62
N SER A 150 -9.79 6.86 -10.67
CA SER A 150 -8.71 6.14 -10.00
C SER A 150 -8.93 6.17 -8.48
N CYS A 151 -8.72 5.05 -7.82
CA CYS A 151 -8.88 4.92 -6.37
C CYS A 151 -7.68 4.22 -5.71
N TYR A 152 -7.66 4.20 -4.37
CA TYR A 152 -6.67 3.44 -3.60
C TYR A 152 -6.95 1.94 -3.63
N ASN A 153 -8.17 1.54 -3.24
CA ASN A 153 -8.71 0.18 -3.33
C ASN A 153 -10.09 0.22 -4.02
N SER A 154 -10.50 -0.90 -4.61
CA SER A 154 -11.74 -1.01 -5.40
C SER A 154 -12.74 -1.92 -4.71
N THR A 155 -13.68 -1.34 -3.97
CA THR A 155 -14.78 -2.07 -3.32
C THR A 155 -16.12 -1.74 -3.97
N ASN A 156 -17.20 -2.30 -3.42
CA ASN A 156 -18.56 -1.98 -3.83
C ASN A 156 -18.87 -0.47 -3.75
N LEU A 157 -18.24 0.27 -2.83
CA LEU A 157 -18.42 1.72 -2.73
C LEU A 157 -17.84 2.46 -3.95
N GLU A 158 -16.63 2.08 -4.39
CA GLU A 158 -16.02 2.66 -5.59
C GLU A 158 -16.80 2.24 -6.85
N ARG A 159 -17.25 0.97 -6.95
CA ARG A 159 -18.14 0.52 -8.03
C ARG A 159 -19.42 1.35 -8.10
N GLU A 160 -20.05 1.65 -6.97
CA GLU A 160 -21.27 2.45 -6.93
C GLU A 160 -21.05 3.90 -7.42
N ILE A 161 -19.92 4.53 -7.05
CA ILE A 161 -19.56 5.86 -7.57
C ILE A 161 -19.37 5.80 -9.09
N SER A 162 -18.64 4.81 -9.58
CA SER A 162 -18.41 4.57 -11.01
C SER A 162 -19.74 4.44 -11.78
N LEU A 163 -20.65 3.60 -11.30
CA LEU A 163 -21.97 3.38 -11.90
C LEU A 163 -22.85 4.64 -11.88
N LYS A 164 -22.88 5.36 -10.75
CA LYS A 164 -23.66 6.61 -10.62
C LYS A 164 -23.11 7.74 -11.48
N LEU A 165 -21.79 7.85 -11.64
CA LEU A 165 -21.16 8.85 -12.50
C LEU A 165 -21.10 8.41 -13.97
N ASN A 166 -21.37 7.13 -14.28
CA ASN A 166 -21.18 6.52 -15.59
C ASN A 166 -19.74 6.68 -16.08
N LEU A 167 -18.79 6.32 -15.20
CA LEU A 167 -17.38 6.60 -15.33
C LEU A 167 -16.57 5.30 -15.22
N PRO A 168 -15.72 4.95 -16.21
CA PRO A 168 -14.81 3.81 -16.09
C PRO A 168 -13.92 3.90 -14.86
N LEU A 169 -13.74 2.79 -14.15
CA LEU A 169 -12.91 2.71 -12.94
C LEU A 169 -11.61 1.98 -13.25
N LEU A 170 -10.49 2.68 -13.29
CA LEU A 170 -9.15 2.09 -13.44
C LEU A 170 -8.71 1.46 -12.12
N ALA A 171 -9.26 0.28 -11.83
CA ALA A 171 -8.96 -0.58 -10.70
C ALA A 171 -9.56 -1.98 -10.95
N PRO A 172 -9.15 -3.02 -10.20
CA PRO A 172 -9.78 -4.33 -10.28
C PRO A 172 -11.29 -4.27 -10.05
N ASP A 173 -12.03 -5.16 -10.69
CA ASP A 173 -13.42 -5.39 -10.37
C ASP A 173 -13.54 -5.87 -8.91
N PRO A 174 -14.41 -5.29 -8.05
CA PRO A 174 -14.54 -5.75 -6.67
C PRO A 174 -14.87 -7.23 -6.49
N ASP A 175 -15.44 -7.90 -7.50
CA ASP A 175 -15.72 -9.35 -7.45
C ASP A 175 -14.42 -10.18 -7.48
N LEU A 176 -13.30 -9.56 -7.88
CA LEU A 176 -11.96 -10.16 -7.89
C LEU A 176 -11.19 -9.95 -6.59
N LEU A 177 -11.75 -9.24 -5.60
CA LEU A 177 -11.07 -8.98 -4.32
C LEU A 177 -10.71 -10.27 -3.56
N TYR A 178 -11.44 -11.36 -3.81
CA TYR A 178 -11.10 -12.69 -3.29
C TYR A 178 -9.62 -13.04 -3.54
N TRP A 179 -9.07 -12.70 -4.70
CA TRP A 179 -7.68 -13.01 -5.07
C TRP A 179 -6.64 -12.22 -4.27
N GLY A 180 -7.03 -11.15 -3.58
CA GLY A 180 -6.19 -10.42 -2.63
C GLY A 180 -6.35 -10.89 -1.17
N THR A 181 -7.23 -11.86 -0.89
CA THR A 181 -7.35 -12.46 0.45
C THR A 181 -6.22 -13.46 0.69
N LYS A 182 -6.01 -13.89 1.94
CA LYS A 182 -4.96 -14.89 2.25
C LYS A 182 -5.22 -16.21 1.54
N SER A 183 -6.47 -16.70 1.54
CA SER A 183 -6.85 -17.93 0.84
C SER A 183 -6.75 -17.78 -0.68
N GLY A 184 -7.27 -16.70 -1.26
CA GLY A 184 -7.18 -16.47 -2.70
C GLY A 184 -5.74 -16.27 -3.20
N SER A 185 -4.90 -15.60 -2.40
CA SER A 185 -3.46 -15.46 -2.71
C SER A 185 -2.78 -16.82 -2.85
N ARG A 186 -3.03 -17.73 -1.90
CA ARG A 186 -2.47 -19.10 -1.91
C ARG A 186 -2.92 -19.87 -3.15
N GLN A 187 -4.18 -19.72 -3.55
CA GLN A 187 -4.68 -20.36 -4.77
C GLN A 187 -3.96 -19.81 -6.01
N ILE A 188 -3.79 -18.49 -6.13
CA ILE A 188 -3.03 -17.90 -7.24
C ILE A 188 -1.56 -18.35 -7.24
N PHE A 189 -0.93 -18.49 -6.07
CA PHE A 189 0.45 -19.01 -5.98
C PHE A 189 0.53 -20.46 -6.47
N ALA A 190 -0.42 -21.31 -6.08
CA ALA A 190 -0.49 -22.69 -6.57
C ALA A 190 -0.72 -22.73 -8.09
N ASP A 191 -1.70 -21.98 -8.60
CA ASP A 191 -2.05 -21.91 -10.03
C ASP A 191 -0.89 -21.37 -10.88
N SER A 192 -0.08 -20.45 -10.34
CA SER A 192 1.09 -19.86 -11.01
C SER A 192 2.40 -20.64 -10.82
N GLY A 193 2.38 -21.73 -10.06
CA GLY A 193 3.58 -22.52 -9.74
C GLY A 193 4.62 -21.75 -8.92
N VAL A 194 4.20 -20.78 -8.12
CA VAL A 194 5.08 -20.00 -7.24
C VAL A 194 5.13 -20.65 -5.85
N PRO A 195 6.34 -20.94 -5.32
CA PRO A 195 6.50 -21.49 -3.97
C PRO A 195 5.84 -20.61 -2.92
N HIS A 196 5.10 -21.23 -2.02
CA HIS A 196 4.47 -20.61 -0.87
C HIS A 196 4.37 -21.64 0.27
N PRO A 197 4.26 -21.21 1.54
CA PRO A 197 4.25 -22.13 2.66
C PRO A 197 3.06 -23.10 2.60
N ASP A 198 3.21 -24.30 3.18
CA ASP A 198 2.06 -25.16 3.44
C ASP A 198 1.09 -24.48 4.42
N GLY A 199 -0.19 -24.73 4.26
CA GLY A 199 -1.24 -24.11 5.04
C GLY A 199 -2.57 -24.81 4.85
N SER A 200 -3.55 -24.40 5.64
CA SER A 200 -4.90 -24.94 5.61
C SER A 200 -5.77 -24.36 4.51
N GLN A 201 -6.91 -25.00 4.30
CA GLN A 201 -8.05 -24.35 3.65
C GLN A 201 -8.62 -23.22 4.54
N LEU A 202 -9.44 -22.36 3.94
CA LEU A 202 -10.18 -21.33 4.64
C LEU A 202 -11.26 -21.95 5.54
N VAL A 203 -11.27 -21.55 6.82
CA VAL A 203 -12.25 -22.01 7.81
C VAL A 203 -12.97 -20.83 8.46
N TRP A 204 -14.15 -21.09 9.02
CA TRP A 204 -15.08 -20.06 9.52
C TRP A 204 -15.45 -20.23 11.01
N SER A 205 -14.88 -21.22 11.68
CA SER A 205 -15.08 -21.44 13.11
C SER A 205 -13.75 -21.72 13.81
N VAL A 206 -13.72 -21.50 15.13
CA VAL A 206 -12.55 -21.80 15.95
C VAL A 206 -12.27 -23.31 15.97
N ASP A 207 -13.31 -24.13 16.04
CA ASP A 207 -13.16 -25.58 16.10
C ASP A 207 -12.54 -26.13 14.80
N ASP A 208 -13.02 -25.66 13.65
CA ASP A 208 -12.43 -26.02 12.34
C ASP A 208 -10.99 -25.49 12.20
N LEU A 209 -10.70 -24.32 12.76
CA LEU A 209 -9.34 -23.76 12.76
C LEU A 209 -8.36 -24.59 13.58
N VAL A 210 -8.80 -25.08 14.75
CA VAL A 210 -7.97 -25.98 15.58
C VAL A 210 -7.72 -27.29 14.83
N GLU A 211 -8.75 -27.87 14.22
CA GLU A 211 -8.65 -29.10 13.44
C GLU A 211 -7.65 -28.92 12.28
N ALA A 212 -7.83 -27.86 11.47
CA ALA A 212 -6.97 -27.53 10.35
C ALA A 212 -5.50 -27.25 10.78
N THR A 213 -5.31 -26.66 11.96
CA THR A 213 -3.99 -26.44 12.56
C THR A 213 -3.35 -27.77 12.96
N ALA A 214 -4.12 -28.70 13.54
CA ALA A 214 -3.64 -30.03 13.90
C ALA A 214 -3.23 -30.84 12.65
N GLU A 215 -4.04 -30.79 11.58
CA GLU A 215 -3.71 -31.42 10.30
C GLU A 215 -2.44 -30.85 9.67
N LEU A 216 -2.26 -29.52 9.69
CA LEU A 216 -1.03 -28.88 9.21
C LEU A 216 0.18 -29.36 10.02
N TRP A 217 0.07 -29.40 11.35
CA TRP A 217 1.15 -29.88 12.19
C TRP A 217 1.44 -31.36 11.94
N HIS A 218 0.42 -32.19 11.69
CA HIS A 218 0.60 -33.60 11.34
C HIS A 218 1.37 -33.78 10.01
N ARG A 219 1.09 -32.94 9.00
CA ARG A 219 1.86 -32.93 7.75
C ARG A 219 3.30 -32.45 7.93
N GLN A 220 3.54 -31.59 8.93
CA GLN A 220 4.87 -31.04 9.23
C GLN A 220 5.21 -31.11 10.73
N PRO A 221 5.51 -32.30 11.28
CA PRO A 221 5.73 -32.49 12.71
C PRO A 221 6.89 -31.66 13.28
N GLN A 222 7.83 -31.25 12.44
CA GLN A 222 9.00 -30.43 12.78
C GLN A 222 8.70 -28.95 13.04
N LEU A 223 7.47 -28.48 12.77
CA LEU A 223 7.11 -27.08 12.98
C LEU A 223 7.22 -26.70 14.45
N ASN A 224 7.91 -25.60 14.72
CA ASN A 224 7.96 -24.99 16.05
C ASN A 224 6.90 -23.90 16.22
N LYS A 225 6.39 -23.35 15.12
CA LYS A 225 5.41 -22.27 15.10
C LYS A 225 4.47 -22.44 13.92
N ILE A 226 3.24 -21.97 14.09
CA ILE A 226 2.24 -21.78 13.03
C ILE A 226 1.78 -20.33 13.08
N VAL A 227 1.56 -19.73 11.91
CA VAL A 227 0.90 -18.42 11.79
C VAL A 227 -0.57 -18.67 11.54
N ILE A 228 -1.42 -18.14 12.41
CA ILE A 228 -2.85 -18.00 12.17
C ILE A 228 -3.08 -16.63 11.54
N LYS A 229 -3.82 -16.59 10.42
CA LYS A 229 -4.11 -15.35 9.68
C LYS A 229 -5.60 -15.23 9.47
N LEU A 230 -6.19 -14.08 9.81
CA LEU A 230 -7.52 -13.72 9.30
C LEU A 230 -7.43 -13.56 7.77
N ASN A 231 -8.43 -14.06 7.05
CA ASN A 231 -8.40 -14.10 5.58
C ASN A 231 -8.35 -12.70 4.95
N GLU A 232 -9.00 -11.74 5.61
CA GLU A 232 -9.04 -10.33 5.24
C GLU A 232 -8.42 -9.52 6.39
N GLY A 233 -7.14 -9.17 6.25
CA GLY A 233 -6.40 -8.37 7.23
C GLY A 233 -5.43 -7.42 6.52
N PHE A 234 -5.02 -6.34 7.20
CA PHE A 234 -4.14 -5.32 6.65
C PHE A 234 -2.88 -5.16 7.51
N SER A 235 -1.73 -4.85 6.88
CA SER A 235 -0.46 -4.52 7.56
C SER A 235 0.03 -5.53 8.63
N GLY A 236 -0.32 -6.81 8.48
CA GLY A 236 0.08 -7.86 9.42
C GLY A 236 -0.70 -7.89 10.74
N GLU A 237 -1.68 -7.01 10.94
CA GLU A 237 -2.46 -6.91 12.19
C GLU A 237 -3.37 -8.13 12.42
N GLY A 238 -3.81 -8.79 11.33
CA GLY A 238 -4.58 -10.04 11.37
C GLY A 238 -3.74 -11.31 11.61
N ASN A 239 -2.42 -11.19 11.80
CA ASN A 239 -1.53 -12.33 12.07
C ASN A 239 -1.43 -12.61 13.57
N ALA A 240 -1.45 -13.88 13.93
CA ALA A 240 -1.25 -14.35 15.29
C ALA A 240 -0.35 -15.58 15.30
N ILE A 241 0.61 -15.64 16.21
CA ILE A 241 1.61 -16.71 16.27
C ILE A 241 1.23 -17.75 17.32
N LEU A 242 1.10 -19.00 16.87
CA LEU A 242 1.00 -20.17 17.73
C LEU A 242 2.38 -20.77 17.96
N ASP A 243 2.81 -20.88 19.22
CA ASP A 243 4.05 -21.55 19.60
C ASP A 243 3.77 -23.03 19.93
N LEU A 244 4.37 -23.93 19.17
CA LEU A 244 4.16 -25.38 19.30
C LEU A 244 5.17 -26.04 20.24
N LYS A 245 6.27 -25.37 20.61
CA LYS A 245 7.30 -25.95 21.49
C LYS A 245 6.73 -26.44 22.83
N PRO A 246 5.84 -25.68 23.52
CA PRO A 246 5.22 -26.14 24.77
C PRO A 246 4.27 -27.34 24.58
N LEU A 247 3.91 -27.69 23.35
CA LEU A 247 3.00 -28.79 23.02
C LEU A 247 3.72 -30.03 22.47
N SER A 248 5.05 -30.06 22.46
CA SER A 248 5.83 -31.14 21.83
C SER A 248 5.46 -32.56 22.31
N GLU A 249 5.14 -32.74 23.60
CA GLU A 249 4.71 -34.03 24.16
C GLU A 249 3.35 -34.53 23.62
N VAL A 250 2.49 -33.60 23.19
CA VAL A 250 1.17 -33.87 22.59
C VAL A 250 1.17 -33.60 21.08
N GLY A 251 2.36 -33.52 20.49
CA GLY A 251 2.54 -33.33 19.06
C GLY A 251 2.27 -34.59 18.23
N PRO A 252 2.18 -34.45 16.90
CA PRO A 252 1.98 -35.56 15.98
C PRO A 252 3.02 -36.67 16.17
N GLY A 253 2.55 -37.91 16.27
CA GLY A 253 3.39 -39.10 16.50
C GLY A 253 3.56 -39.51 17.96
N ASN A 254 3.27 -38.61 18.91
CA ASN A 254 3.35 -38.90 20.36
C ASN A 254 2.00 -39.27 20.97
N VAL A 255 0.90 -38.70 20.46
CA VAL A 255 -0.47 -38.91 20.95
C VAL A 255 -1.45 -39.09 19.78
N SER A 256 -2.70 -39.46 20.09
CA SER A 256 -3.76 -39.52 19.08
C SER A 256 -4.12 -38.13 18.55
N HIS A 257 -4.61 -38.05 17.32
CA HIS A 257 -5.04 -36.79 16.69
C HIS A 257 -6.03 -36.00 17.57
N ALA A 258 -7.01 -36.69 18.18
CA ALA A 258 -7.97 -36.09 19.09
C ALA A 258 -7.33 -35.44 20.33
N GLN A 259 -6.24 -36.03 20.86
CA GLN A 259 -5.48 -35.44 21.97
C GLN A 259 -4.69 -34.20 21.52
N THR A 260 -4.09 -34.22 20.34
CA THR A 260 -3.43 -33.04 19.75
C THR A 260 -4.42 -31.89 19.54
N VAL A 261 -5.60 -32.18 18.97
CA VAL A 261 -6.68 -31.20 18.77
C VAL A 261 -7.14 -30.60 20.10
N ALA A 262 -7.36 -31.43 21.13
CA ALA A 262 -7.75 -30.94 22.46
C ALA A 262 -6.70 -30.00 23.06
N ALA A 263 -5.41 -30.35 22.99
CA ALA A 263 -4.33 -29.50 23.48
C ALA A 263 -4.19 -28.19 22.69
N LEU A 264 -4.36 -28.24 21.37
CA LEU A 264 -4.37 -27.04 20.52
C LEU A 264 -5.56 -26.13 20.84
N LYS A 265 -6.74 -26.69 21.13
CA LYS A 265 -7.92 -25.93 21.54
C LYS A 265 -7.69 -25.16 22.84
N GLU A 266 -6.95 -25.73 23.79
CA GLU A 266 -6.54 -25.02 25.01
C GLU A 266 -5.47 -23.96 24.71
N LYS A 267 -4.55 -24.22 23.76
CA LYS A 267 -3.45 -23.30 23.46
C LYS A 267 -3.85 -22.11 22.60
N ILE A 268 -4.84 -22.26 21.70
CA ILE A 268 -5.19 -21.25 20.70
C ILE A 268 -5.71 -19.94 21.32
N VAL A 269 -6.21 -19.99 22.56
CA VAL A 269 -6.63 -18.77 23.29
C VAL A 269 -5.44 -17.90 23.75
N HIS A 270 -4.22 -18.42 23.63
CA HIS A 270 -2.96 -17.77 24.04
C HIS A 270 -2.04 -17.45 22.85
N LEU A 271 -2.62 -17.23 21.67
CA LEU A 271 -1.87 -16.76 20.51
C LEU A 271 -1.15 -15.44 20.81
N ARG A 272 0.00 -15.23 20.16
CA ARG A 272 0.71 -13.94 20.21
C ARG A 272 0.28 -13.07 19.04
N PHE A 273 -0.53 -12.05 19.32
CA PHE A 273 -1.02 -11.11 18.32
C PHE A 273 0.01 -10.06 17.95
N GLN A 274 0.02 -9.63 16.69
CA GLN A 274 0.92 -8.58 16.20
C GLN A 274 0.35 -7.16 16.39
N ALA A 275 -0.97 -7.03 16.36
CA ALA A 275 -1.65 -5.76 16.61
C ALA A 275 -1.63 -5.39 18.11
N SER A 276 -1.32 -4.14 18.41
CA SER A 276 -1.34 -3.63 19.79
C SER A 276 -2.76 -3.68 20.36
N GLY A 277 -2.92 -4.28 21.54
CA GLY A 277 -4.21 -4.38 22.23
C GLY A 277 -5.17 -5.44 21.69
N GLU A 278 -4.78 -6.24 20.69
CA GLU A 278 -5.61 -7.35 20.21
C GLU A 278 -5.64 -8.49 21.25
N THR A 279 -6.82 -9.04 21.50
CA THR A 279 -7.05 -10.17 22.41
C THR A 279 -7.66 -11.34 21.67
N TRP A 280 -7.65 -12.53 22.28
CA TRP A 280 -8.30 -13.70 21.70
C TRP A 280 -9.80 -13.48 21.48
N GLU A 281 -10.50 -12.81 22.39
CA GLU A 281 -11.94 -12.54 22.28
C GLU A 281 -12.23 -11.65 21.08
N SER A 282 -11.46 -10.57 20.92
CA SER A 282 -11.58 -9.68 19.76
C SER A 282 -11.24 -10.43 18.46
N TYR A 283 -10.13 -11.16 18.42
CA TYR A 283 -9.66 -11.90 17.25
C TYR A 283 -10.63 -13.01 16.82
N SER A 284 -11.02 -13.88 17.75
CA SER A 284 -11.90 -15.03 17.47
C SER A 284 -13.31 -14.61 17.06
N SER A 285 -13.82 -13.48 17.57
CA SER A 285 -15.12 -12.92 17.15
C SER A 285 -15.19 -12.58 15.66
N ARG A 286 -14.03 -12.43 15.01
CA ARG A 286 -13.91 -12.09 13.58
C ARG A 286 -13.81 -13.32 12.68
N ILE A 287 -13.46 -14.49 13.20
CA ILE A 287 -13.31 -15.72 12.40
C ILE A 287 -14.61 -16.06 11.65
N PRO A 288 -15.81 -15.97 12.24
CA PRO A 288 -17.05 -16.22 11.49
C PRO A 288 -17.36 -15.18 10.40
N GLN A 289 -16.73 -14.00 10.46
CA GLN A 289 -16.99 -12.88 9.55
C GLN A 289 -15.98 -12.82 8.40
N LEU A 290 -14.71 -13.07 8.70
CA LEU A 290 -13.61 -12.94 7.75
C LEU A 290 -13.04 -14.30 7.33
N GLY A 291 -13.23 -15.33 8.15
CA GLY A 291 -12.52 -16.59 8.02
C GLY A 291 -11.06 -16.51 8.45
N ALA A 292 -10.44 -17.67 8.64
CA ALA A 292 -9.04 -17.78 9.04
C ALA A 292 -8.33 -18.93 8.31
N ILE A 293 -7.00 -18.86 8.26
CA ILE A 293 -6.13 -19.93 7.81
C ILE A 293 -5.01 -20.18 8.81
N ALA A 294 -4.51 -21.41 8.87
CA ALA A 294 -3.27 -21.78 9.52
C ALA A 294 -2.18 -21.99 8.47
N GLU A 295 -1.00 -21.43 8.68
CA GLU A 295 0.12 -21.53 7.73
C GLU A 295 1.43 -21.84 8.45
N ALA A 296 2.27 -22.66 7.82
CA ALA A 296 3.59 -23.00 8.33
C ALA A 296 4.44 -21.73 8.52
N PHE A 297 5.00 -21.55 9.72
CA PHE A 297 5.89 -20.43 9.98
C PHE A 297 7.25 -20.65 9.29
N ILE A 298 7.65 -19.74 8.42
CA ILE A 298 8.97 -19.80 7.77
C ILE A 298 10.06 -19.39 8.77
N HIS A 299 10.92 -20.34 9.13
CA HIS A 299 12.06 -20.16 10.02
C HIS A 299 13.34 -19.84 9.25
N GLY A 300 14.21 -19.01 9.83
CA GLY A 300 15.52 -18.69 9.29
C GLY A 300 16.26 -17.67 10.16
N GLU A 301 17.57 -17.83 10.31
CA GLU A 301 18.40 -16.89 11.09
C GLU A 301 18.51 -15.53 10.39
N LYS A 302 18.81 -15.56 9.09
CA LYS A 302 18.86 -14.38 8.22
C LYS A 302 17.64 -14.37 7.31
N LYS A 303 16.59 -13.68 7.77
CA LYS A 303 15.30 -13.54 7.09
C LYS A 303 15.06 -12.11 6.62
N ARG A 304 14.46 -11.95 5.45
CA ARG A 304 14.00 -10.68 4.89
C ARG A 304 12.58 -10.83 4.35
N SER A 305 11.93 -9.70 4.09
CA SER A 305 10.57 -9.65 3.56
C SER A 305 10.53 -8.80 2.29
N PRO A 306 10.95 -9.35 1.14
CA PRO A 306 10.91 -8.59 -0.09
C PRO A 306 9.52 -8.59 -0.72
N SER A 307 9.30 -7.68 -1.67
CA SER A 307 8.10 -7.65 -2.49
C SER A 307 8.38 -7.27 -3.93
N VAL A 308 7.43 -7.58 -4.81
CA VAL A 308 7.39 -7.10 -6.20
C VAL A 308 6.10 -6.32 -6.39
N GLN A 309 6.21 -5.17 -7.06
CA GLN A 309 5.07 -4.39 -7.53
C GLN A 309 4.97 -4.51 -9.04
N ALA A 310 3.75 -4.71 -9.54
CA ALA A 310 3.48 -4.87 -10.96
C ALA A 310 2.15 -4.22 -11.35
N TYR A 311 1.92 -4.15 -12.66
CA TYR A 311 0.79 -3.48 -13.28
C TYR A 311 0.21 -4.35 -14.38
N ILE A 312 -1.11 -4.56 -14.33
CA ILE A 312 -1.87 -5.23 -15.38
C ILE A 312 -2.62 -4.13 -16.16
N THR A 313 -2.34 -4.01 -17.45
CA THR A 313 -3.07 -3.07 -18.31
C THR A 313 -4.53 -3.49 -18.46
N PRO A 314 -5.45 -2.60 -18.86
CA PRO A 314 -6.80 -3.00 -19.24
C PRO A 314 -6.87 -4.12 -20.29
N HIS A 315 -5.86 -4.23 -21.15
CA HIS A 315 -5.74 -5.31 -22.16
C HIS A 315 -5.19 -6.63 -21.60
N GLY A 316 -4.83 -6.70 -20.32
CA GLY A 316 -4.30 -7.90 -19.67
C GLY A 316 -2.77 -8.05 -19.78
N GLU A 317 -2.06 -7.13 -20.42
CA GLU A 317 -0.59 -7.13 -20.43
C GLU A 317 -0.04 -6.85 -19.02
N VAL A 318 0.85 -7.71 -18.55
CA VAL A 318 1.49 -7.62 -17.22
C VAL A 318 2.86 -6.98 -17.33
N LYS A 319 3.13 -5.97 -16.49
CA LYS A 319 4.41 -5.24 -16.44
C LYS A 319 4.93 -5.21 -15.01
N ILE A 320 6.19 -5.62 -14.81
CA ILE A 320 6.84 -5.40 -13.53
C ILE A 320 7.26 -3.94 -13.40
N LEU A 321 6.98 -3.35 -12.24
CA LEU A 321 7.29 -1.96 -11.96
C LEU A 321 8.55 -1.82 -11.09
N SER A 322 8.62 -2.59 -10.01
CA SER A 322 9.72 -2.49 -9.03
C SER A 322 9.75 -3.69 -8.09
N THR A 323 10.91 -3.88 -7.45
CA THR A 323 11.09 -4.83 -6.35
C THR A 323 11.63 -4.10 -5.12
N HIS A 324 11.23 -4.53 -3.93
CA HIS A 324 11.57 -3.87 -2.68
C HIS A 324 12.06 -4.86 -1.64
N ASP A 325 12.89 -4.37 -0.72
CA ASP A 325 13.06 -4.97 0.60
C ASP A 325 12.26 -4.18 1.63
N GLN A 326 11.31 -4.83 2.30
CA GLN A 326 10.51 -4.16 3.32
C GLN A 326 11.33 -3.95 4.59
N ILE A 327 11.16 -2.78 5.19
CA ILE A 327 11.67 -2.42 6.50
C ILE A 327 10.56 -2.76 7.49
N LEU A 328 10.78 -3.80 8.30
CA LEU A 328 9.79 -4.28 9.27
C LEU A 328 10.21 -3.94 10.70
N GLY A 329 9.22 -3.71 11.55
CA GLY A 329 9.38 -3.51 12.98
C GLY A 329 8.25 -4.17 13.78
N GLY A 330 8.01 -3.66 14.98
CA GLY A 330 7.08 -4.28 15.94
C GLY A 330 7.71 -5.49 16.68
N PRO A 331 6.96 -6.11 17.60
CA PRO A 331 7.50 -7.12 18.54
C PRO A 331 8.16 -8.34 17.87
N ASP A 332 7.58 -8.83 16.77
CA ASP A 332 8.12 -9.97 16.01
C ASP A 332 8.60 -9.59 14.60
N GLY A 333 8.81 -8.30 14.32
CA GLY A 333 9.31 -7.83 13.02
C GLY A 333 8.34 -8.07 11.85
N GLN A 334 7.03 -7.86 12.07
CA GLN A 334 5.97 -8.09 11.07
C GLN A 334 5.23 -6.81 10.65
N ILE A 335 5.48 -5.67 11.31
CA ILE A 335 4.79 -4.41 11.01
C ILE A 335 5.59 -3.66 9.94
N TYR A 336 4.93 -3.27 8.84
CA TYR A 336 5.55 -2.50 7.77
C TYR A 336 5.89 -1.07 8.21
N LEU A 337 7.16 -0.71 8.19
CA LEU A 337 7.65 0.64 8.50
C LEU A 337 8.06 1.41 7.23
N GLY A 338 8.44 0.72 6.16
CA GLY A 338 8.94 1.35 4.95
C GLY A 338 9.56 0.34 4.00
N CYS A 339 10.29 0.81 3.00
CA CYS A 339 10.96 -0.06 2.04
C CYS A 339 12.28 0.53 1.55
N ARG A 340 13.14 -0.36 1.05
CA ARG A 340 14.32 -0.04 0.25
C ARG A 340 14.09 -0.50 -1.19
N PHE A 341 14.54 0.28 -2.15
CA PHE A 341 14.51 -0.04 -3.57
C PHE A 341 15.90 0.09 -4.19
N PRO A 342 16.28 -0.82 -5.12
CA PRO A 342 15.60 -2.07 -5.44
C PRO A 342 15.81 -3.12 -4.34
N ALA A 343 15.12 -4.25 -4.46
CA ALA A 343 15.39 -5.42 -3.62
C ALA A 343 16.82 -5.97 -3.85
N ASP A 344 17.31 -6.76 -2.89
CA ASP A 344 18.65 -7.37 -2.95
C ASP A 344 18.94 -8.10 -4.28
N PRO A 345 20.14 -7.93 -4.85
CA PRO A 345 20.54 -8.59 -6.10
C PRO A 345 20.44 -10.12 -6.04
N GLY A 346 20.53 -10.75 -4.87
CA GLY A 346 20.45 -12.20 -4.68
C GLY A 346 19.08 -12.81 -4.99
N TYR A 347 18.01 -12.00 -5.05
CA TYR A 347 16.66 -12.49 -5.36
C TYR A 347 15.80 -11.58 -6.25
N ARG A 348 16.19 -10.32 -6.48
CA ARG A 348 15.31 -9.36 -7.20
C ARG A 348 14.87 -9.80 -8.59
N LEU A 349 15.65 -10.59 -9.32
CA LEU A 349 15.24 -11.10 -10.64
C LEU A 349 14.23 -12.25 -10.50
N GLN A 350 14.41 -13.12 -9.50
CA GLN A 350 13.48 -14.20 -9.19
C GLN A 350 12.11 -13.64 -8.77
N LEU A 351 12.09 -12.56 -7.99
CA LEU A 351 10.87 -11.85 -7.62
C LEU A 351 10.13 -11.30 -8.83
N GLN A 352 10.85 -10.81 -9.85
CA GLN A 352 10.23 -10.31 -11.09
C GLN A 352 9.59 -11.45 -11.88
N ASP A 353 10.30 -12.56 -12.06
CA ASP A 353 9.78 -13.75 -12.76
C ASP A 353 8.51 -14.27 -12.08
N TRP A 354 8.53 -14.44 -10.76
CA TRP A 354 7.36 -14.91 -10.02
C TRP A 354 6.23 -13.88 -9.97
N GLY A 355 6.57 -12.59 -9.83
CA GLY A 355 5.62 -11.50 -9.95
C GLY A 355 4.89 -11.54 -11.30
N LEU A 356 5.60 -11.83 -12.39
CA LEU A 356 5.04 -11.90 -13.73
C LEU A 356 4.05 -13.07 -13.87
N ARG A 357 4.41 -14.28 -13.39
CA ARG A 357 3.53 -15.47 -13.42
C ARG A 357 2.25 -15.26 -12.61
N VAL A 358 2.37 -14.67 -11.41
CA VAL A 358 1.22 -14.29 -10.59
C VAL A 358 0.33 -13.30 -11.34
N GLY A 359 0.93 -12.27 -11.95
CA GLY A 359 0.18 -11.28 -12.72
C GLY A 359 -0.53 -11.86 -13.93
N GLN A 360 0.08 -12.80 -14.63
CA GLN A 360 -0.54 -13.49 -15.77
C GLN A 360 -1.78 -14.27 -15.32
N THR A 361 -1.65 -15.00 -14.21
CA THR A 361 -2.77 -15.74 -13.61
C THR A 361 -3.89 -14.78 -13.18
N LEU A 362 -3.56 -13.65 -12.55
CA LEU A 362 -4.55 -12.61 -12.17
C LEU A 362 -5.20 -11.96 -13.40
N ALA A 363 -4.43 -11.69 -14.45
CA ALA A 363 -4.93 -11.11 -15.70
C ALA A 363 -5.92 -12.05 -16.41
N GLU A 364 -5.69 -13.36 -16.38
CA GLU A 364 -6.63 -14.38 -16.88
C GLU A 364 -7.95 -14.37 -16.11
N LYS A 365 -7.95 -14.02 -14.82
CA LYS A 365 -9.17 -13.80 -14.03
C LYS A 365 -9.84 -12.44 -14.31
N GLY A 366 -9.23 -11.58 -15.13
CA GLY A 366 -9.74 -10.26 -15.49
C GLY A 366 -9.28 -9.12 -14.59
N ALA A 367 -8.29 -9.35 -13.71
CA ALA A 367 -7.74 -8.29 -12.89
C ALA A 367 -7.00 -7.24 -13.74
N ILE A 368 -7.09 -5.97 -13.35
CA ILE A 368 -6.37 -4.85 -13.98
C ILE A 368 -5.77 -3.95 -12.90
N GLU A 369 -4.90 -3.02 -13.31
CA GLU A 369 -4.19 -2.07 -12.44
C GLU A 369 -3.12 -2.75 -11.57
N ARG A 370 -2.83 -2.22 -10.38
CA ARG A 370 -1.67 -2.63 -9.59
C ARG A 370 -1.97 -3.85 -8.75
N TYR A 371 -0.96 -4.70 -8.66
CA TYR A 371 -0.86 -5.70 -7.62
C TYR A 371 0.56 -5.70 -7.03
N GLY A 372 0.66 -6.08 -5.77
CA GLY A 372 1.92 -6.40 -5.11
C GLY A 372 1.94 -7.87 -4.71
N VAL A 373 3.10 -8.50 -4.73
CA VAL A 373 3.30 -9.83 -4.12
C VAL A 373 4.39 -9.71 -3.07
N ASP A 374 4.05 -10.10 -1.84
CA ASP A 374 4.96 -10.13 -0.72
C ASP A 374 5.55 -11.52 -0.55
N PHE A 375 6.83 -11.58 -0.22
CA PHE A 375 7.59 -12.80 -0.04
C PHE A 375 8.31 -12.78 1.31
N VAL A 376 8.72 -13.96 1.75
CA VAL A 376 9.74 -14.14 2.77
C VAL A 376 10.95 -14.76 2.11
N ALA A 377 12.13 -14.19 2.37
CA ALA A 377 13.41 -14.67 1.89
C ALA A 377 14.26 -15.16 3.07
N VAL A 378 14.63 -16.43 3.07
CA VAL A 378 15.54 -17.03 4.06
C VAL A 378 16.86 -17.38 3.40
N HIS A 379 17.95 -16.82 3.90
CA HIS A 379 19.28 -17.18 3.43
C HIS A 379 19.62 -18.59 3.89
N GLN A 380 20.12 -19.42 2.97
CA GLN A 380 20.56 -20.78 3.18
C GLN A 380 22.09 -20.81 3.20
N PRO A 381 22.75 -20.82 4.38
CA PRO A 381 24.20 -20.64 4.50
C PRO A 381 24.99 -21.71 3.73
N ASP A 382 24.50 -22.95 3.71
CA ASP A 382 25.17 -24.09 3.08
C ASP A 382 25.32 -23.95 1.56
N ARG A 383 24.41 -23.20 0.92
CA ARG A 383 24.34 -23.05 -0.55
C ARG A 383 24.59 -21.62 -1.02
N ASP A 384 24.67 -20.67 -0.08
CA ASP A 384 24.66 -19.23 -0.34
C ASP A 384 23.52 -18.79 -1.27
N THR A 385 22.35 -19.42 -1.11
CA THR A 385 21.14 -19.11 -1.89
C THR A 385 20.04 -18.59 -0.98
N TRP A 386 19.03 -17.95 -1.57
CA TRP A 386 17.82 -17.55 -0.86
C TRP A 386 16.69 -18.53 -1.16
N ASP A 387 16.07 -19.07 -0.12
CA ASP A 387 14.77 -19.72 -0.21
C ASP A 387 13.69 -18.64 -0.13
N LEU A 388 12.87 -18.55 -1.18
CA LEU A 388 11.87 -17.52 -1.36
C LEU A 388 10.48 -18.16 -1.36
N GLN A 389 9.57 -17.62 -0.55
CA GLN A 389 8.21 -18.13 -0.40
C GLN A 389 7.23 -16.97 -0.48
N ALA A 390 6.27 -17.02 -1.39
CA ALA A 390 5.20 -16.02 -1.50
C ALA A 390 4.22 -16.15 -0.34
N ILE A 391 3.78 -15.03 0.22
CA ILE A 391 2.94 -15.01 1.42
C ILE A 391 1.63 -14.23 1.27
N GLU A 392 1.55 -13.27 0.34
CA GLU A 392 0.38 -12.40 0.19
C GLU A 392 0.37 -11.69 -1.17
N ILE A 393 -0.83 -11.55 -1.76
CA ILE A 393 -1.10 -10.68 -2.90
C ILE A 393 -1.89 -9.47 -2.41
N ASN A 394 -1.40 -8.28 -2.73
CA ASN A 394 -2.11 -7.02 -2.50
C ASN A 394 -2.71 -6.55 -3.82
N LEU A 395 -4.00 -6.80 -4.07
CA LEU A 395 -4.70 -6.40 -5.30
C LEU A 395 -5.23 -4.95 -5.23
N ARG A 396 -4.32 -4.01 -4.99
CA ARG A 396 -4.59 -2.58 -4.82
C ARG A 396 -3.27 -1.77 -4.86
N LYS A 397 -3.38 -0.44 -4.77
CA LYS A 397 -2.22 0.42 -4.48
C LYS A 397 -1.71 0.12 -3.05
N GLY A 398 -0.40 0.12 -2.88
CA GLY A 398 0.28 -0.21 -1.62
C GLY A 398 1.27 0.87 -1.18
N GLY A 399 1.93 0.65 -0.04
CA GLY A 399 2.94 1.58 0.52
C GLY A 399 4.16 1.79 -0.38
N THR A 400 4.39 0.90 -1.35
CA THR A 400 5.46 1.03 -2.35
C THR A 400 5.01 1.76 -3.61
N THR A 401 3.73 2.12 -3.75
CA THR A 401 3.21 2.78 -4.96
C THR A 401 3.64 4.24 -5.03
N HIS A 402 3.41 5.01 -3.96
CA HIS A 402 3.85 6.41 -3.89
C HIS A 402 5.35 6.58 -4.18
N PRO A 403 6.28 5.89 -3.48
CA PRO A 403 7.71 6.11 -3.70
C PRO A 403 8.17 5.73 -5.11
N PHE A 404 7.65 4.65 -5.69
CA PHE A 404 7.99 4.29 -7.07
C PHE A 404 7.48 5.32 -8.08
N MET A 405 6.23 5.79 -7.93
CA MET A 405 5.68 6.83 -8.81
C MET A 405 6.49 8.12 -8.68
N THR A 406 6.83 8.53 -7.46
CA THR A 406 7.70 9.68 -7.18
C THR A 406 9.04 9.54 -7.90
N LEU A 407 9.74 8.40 -7.73
CA LEU A 407 11.00 8.14 -8.43
C LEU A 407 10.84 8.28 -9.95
N LYS A 408 9.83 7.60 -10.53
CA LYS A 408 9.60 7.58 -11.98
C LYS A 408 9.44 8.98 -12.53
N TYR A 409 8.63 9.80 -11.89
CA TYR A 409 8.33 11.12 -12.43
C TYR A 409 9.39 12.17 -12.19
N MET A 410 10.05 12.15 -11.03
CA MET A 410 11.08 13.15 -10.71
C MET A 410 12.34 12.95 -11.58
N THR A 411 12.59 11.72 -12.02
CA THR A 411 13.80 11.35 -12.78
C THR A 411 13.53 11.11 -14.27
N ASN A 412 12.26 10.98 -14.69
CA ASN A 412 11.86 10.57 -16.04
C ASN A 412 12.57 9.27 -16.50
N GLY A 413 12.92 8.41 -15.54
CA GLY A 413 13.70 7.20 -15.78
C GLY A 413 12.85 5.99 -16.18
N ARG A 414 13.52 4.84 -16.31
CA ARG A 414 12.92 3.56 -16.71
C ARG A 414 13.42 2.40 -15.86
N TYR A 415 12.55 1.43 -15.64
CA TYR A 415 12.90 0.16 -15.01
C TYR A 415 13.47 -0.79 -16.08
N ASP A 416 14.61 -1.38 -15.81
CA ASP A 416 15.28 -2.36 -16.67
C ASP A 416 15.06 -3.77 -16.12
N LEU A 417 14.27 -4.57 -16.83
CA LEU A 417 13.91 -5.94 -16.46
C LEU A 417 15.12 -6.88 -16.45
N SER A 418 16.16 -6.61 -17.24
CA SER A 418 17.34 -7.47 -17.31
C SER A 418 18.21 -7.37 -16.06
N THR A 419 18.25 -6.19 -15.44
CA THR A 419 19.06 -5.92 -14.25
C THR A 419 18.21 -5.84 -12.99
N GLY A 420 16.91 -5.53 -13.08
CA GLY A 420 16.04 -5.21 -11.95
C GLY A 420 16.31 -3.84 -11.33
N LEU A 421 17.03 -2.96 -12.04
CA LEU A 421 17.36 -1.61 -11.62
C LEU A 421 16.42 -0.58 -12.26
N PHE A 422 16.25 0.57 -11.59
CA PHE A 422 15.66 1.74 -12.21
C PHE A 422 16.78 2.74 -12.53
N CYS A 423 16.85 3.19 -13.78
CA CYS A 423 17.84 4.18 -14.20
C CYS A 423 17.15 5.49 -14.58
N SER A 424 17.75 6.62 -14.21
CA SER A 424 17.31 7.94 -14.70
C SER A 424 17.43 8.03 -16.22
N GLN A 425 16.93 9.12 -16.81
CA GLN A 425 17.04 9.34 -18.24
C GLN A 425 18.49 9.35 -18.75
N GLU A 426 19.43 9.76 -17.90
CA GLU A 426 20.88 9.79 -18.15
C GLU A 426 21.55 8.41 -17.97
N GLY A 427 20.79 7.38 -17.57
CA GLY A 427 21.29 6.02 -17.38
C GLY A 427 21.86 5.74 -15.99
N GLN A 428 21.80 6.70 -15.06
CA GLN A 428 22.30 6.53 -13.69
C GLN A 428 21.31 5.69 -12.87
N PRO A 429 21.73 4.57 -12.24
CA PRO A 429 20.89 3.82 -11.33
C PRO A 429 20.42 4.67 -10.16
N LYS A 430 19.14 4.56 -9.80
CA LYS A 430 18.54 5.25 -8.67
C LYS A 430 18.02 4.28 -7.64
N HIS A 431 18.20 4.65 -6.39
CA HIS A 431 17.86 3.90 -5.19
C HIS A 431 17.00 4.78 -4.30
N TYR A 432 16.18 4.18 -3.45
CA TYR A 432 15.50 4.95 -2.41
C TYR A 432 15.29 4.18 -1.12
N ILE A 433 15.18 4.94 -0.03
CA ILE A 433 14.50 4.53 1.20
C ILE A 433 13.21 5.34 1.31
N ALA A 434 12.11 4.66 1.57
CA ALA A 434 10.81 5.31 1.71
C ALA A 434 10.06 4.80 2.94
N THR A 435 9.30 5.69 3.57
CA THR A 435 8.46 5.38 4.73
C THR A 435 7.23 6.26 4.74
N ASP A 436 6.13 5.72 5.27
CA ASP A 436 4.91 6.46 5.62
C ASP A 436 4.78 6.62 7.14
N ASN A 437 5.79 6.17 7.88
CA ASN A 437 5.78 5.93 9.33
C ASN A 437 7.04 6.52 10.00
N LEU A 438 7.64 7.57 9.45
CA LEU A 438 8.59 8.36 10.23
C LEU A 438 7.78 9.08 11.31
N GLN A 439 7.82 8.53 12.53
CA GLN A 439 6.95 8.99 13.60
C GLN A 439 7.69 9.08 14.93
N LYS A 440 7.62 10.26 15.57
CA LYS A 440 8.14 10.49 16.93
C LYS A 440 7.24 11.45 17.69
N GLU A 441 7.08 11.22 18.99
CA GLU A 441 6.30 12.10 19.87
C GLU A 441 6.82 13.54 19.84
N SER A 442 8.14 13.73 19.75
CA SER A 442 8.76 15.05 19.68
C SER A 442 8.39 15.84 18.42
N TYR A 443 7.91 15.19 17.35
CA TYR A 443 7.51 15.86 16.12
C TYR A 443 6.09 16.44 16.20
N ARG A 444 5.29 16.05 17.20
CA ARG A 444 3.95 16.57 17.39
C ARG A 444 3.99 18.07 17.63
N GLY A 445 3.06 18.78 17.02
CA GLY A 445 2.98 20.24 17.01
C GLY A 445 3.63 20.90 15.80
N LEU A 446 4.56 20.24 15.08
CA LEU A 446 5.12 20.79 13.84
C LEU A 446 4.02 20.96 12.78
N MET A 447 3.87 22.18 12.29
CA MET A 447 2.91 22.50 11.24
C MET A 447 3.51 22.22 9.85
N PRO A 448 2.68 21.99 8.81
CA PRO A 448 3.19 21.86 7.44
C PRO A 448 4.04 23.05 6.98
N ASN A 449 3.78 24.27 7.47
CA ASN A 449 4.62 25.44 7.17
C ASN A 449 5.99 25.37 7.85
N ASP A 450 6.05 24.94 9.11
CA ASP A 450 7.33 24.75 9.82
C ASP A 450 8.19 23.71 9.09
N LEU A 451 7.57 22.63 8.61
CA LEU A 451 8.26 21.63 7.77
C LEU A 451 8.84 22.27 6.51
N MET A 452 8.14 23.19 5.84
CA MET A 452 8.68 23.87 4.65
C MET A 452 9.88 24.76 5.00
N ASP A 453 9.82 25.51 6.10
CA ASP A 453 10.92 26.34 6.58
C ASP A 453 12.15 25.47 6.91
N ILE A 454 11.95 24.32 7.59
CA ILE A 454 13.00 23.34 7.88
C ILE A 454 13.61 22.78 6.58
N ILE A 455 12.77 22.37 5.62
CA ILE A 455 13.23 21.82 4.34
C ILE A 455 14.07 22.86 3.57
N ALA A 456 13.63 24.11 3.54
CA ALA A 456 14.33 25.18 2.85
C ALA A 456 15.66 25.53 3.53
N TYR A 457 15.63 25.72 4.85
CA TYR A 457 16.80 26.10 5.65
C TYR A 457 17.92 25.04 5.61
N HIS A 458 17.55 23.76 5.79
CA HIS A 458 18.49 22.63 5.80
C HIS A 458 18.71 21.98 4.43
N GLN A 459 18.10 22.52 3.37
CA GLN A 459 18.22 22.03 1.99
C GLN A 459 17.87 20.53 1.86
N LEU A 460 16.77 20.09 2.48
CA LEU A 460 16.33 18.69 2.46
C LEU A 460 15.55 18.29 1.21
N HIS A 461 15.28 19.25 0.32
CA HIS A 461 14.44 19.07 -0.85
C HIS A 461 15.10 18.16 -1.90
N PHE A 462 14.28 17.65 -2.80
CA PHE A 462 14.76 16.94 -3.99
C PHE A 462 15.40 17.92 -4.97
N ASP A 463 16.64 17.65 -5.37
CA ASP A 463 17.38 18.42 -6.39
C ASP A 463 17.11 17.83 -7.78
N SER A 464 16.46 18.64 -8.63
CA SER A 464 16.12 18.27 -9.99
C SER A 464 17.31 18.16 -10.95
N SER A 465 18.48 18.68 -10.58
CA SER A 465 19.71 18.60 -11.38
C SER A 465 20.45 17.28 -11.16
N THR A 466 20.65 16.88 -9.91
CA THR A 466 21.29 15.60 -9.55
C THR A 466 20.31 14.43 -9.56
N LYS A 467 19.01 14.72 -9.52
CA LYS A 467 17.93 13.73 -9.35
C LYS A 467 18.08 12.95 -8.04
N THR A 468 18.45 13.63 -6.95
CA THR A 468 18.62 13.06 -5.61
C THR A 468 17.99 13.97 -4.55
N GLY A 469 17.77 13.47 -3.35
CA GLY A 469 17.18 14.22 -2.22
C GLY A 469 15.84 13.64 -1.78
N THR A 470 15.08 14.38 -0.97
CA THR A 470 13.85 13.85 -0.36
C THR A 470 12.59 14.50 -0.88
N VAL A 471 11.59 13.68 -1.16
CA VAL A 471 10.20 14.09 -1.41
C VAL A 471 9.34 13.69 -0.22
N PHE A 472 8.51 14.60 0.27
CA PHE A 472 7.70 14.45 1.48
C PHE A 472 6.22 14.25 1.15
N HIS A 473 5.50 13.51 1.98
CA HIS A 473 4.06 13.25 1.85
C HIS A 473 3.44 12.98 3.23
N LEU A 474 2.11 12.81 3.29
CA LEU A 474 1.38 12.71 4.56
C LEU A 474 1.73 13.88 5.50
N MET A 475 1.81 15.10 4.97
CA MET A 475 2.19 16.27 5.76
C MET A 475 1.10 16.64 6.77
N GLY A 476 -0.16 16.31 6.47
CA GLY A 476 -1.27 16.52 7.39
C GLY A 476 -1.17 15.70 8.68
N THR A 477 -0.43 14.59 8.71
CA THR A 477 -0.27 13.80 9.94
C THR A 477 0.75 14.38 10.92
N LEU A 478 1.56 15.35 10.48
CA LEU A 478 2.72 15.80 11.24
C LEU A 478 2.33 16.45 12.57
N SER A 479 1.42 17.42 12.54
CA SER A 479 1.09 18.22 13.73
C SER A 479 0.42 17.37 14.82
N GLU A 480 -0.58 16.55 14.47
CA GLU A 480 -1.34 15.77 15.46
C GLU A 480 -0.60 14.50 15.90
N PHE A 481 0.00 13.77 14.95
CA PHE A 481 0.54 12.43 15.23
C PHE A 481 2.07 12.39 15.31
N GLY A 482 2.76 13.49 14.95
CA GLY A 482 4.21 13.50 14.84
C GLY A 482 4.71 12.59 13.73
N LYS A 483 3.86 12.33 12.72
CA LYS A 483 4.06 11.33 11.67
C LYS A 483 4.26 12.01 10.32
N LEU A 484 5.20 11.51 9.53
CA LEU A 484 5.55 12.05 8.22
C LEU A 484 5.87 10.91 7.24
N GLY A 485 5.42 11.07 6.00
CA GLY A 485 5.84 10.26 4.88
C GLY A 485 6.99 10.91 4.10
N LEU A 486 7.93 10.10 3.62
CA LEU A 486 9.01 10.58 2.76
C LEU A 486 9.59 9.48 1.87
N THR A 487 10.19 9.92 0.76
CA THR A 487 10.98 9.11 -0.18
C THR A 487 12.33 9.79 -0.41
N SER A 488 13.41 9.21 0.11
CA SER A 488 14.79 9.70 -0.04
C SER A 488 15.50 8.97 -1.17
N ILE A 489 15.84 9.68 -2.24
CA ILE A 489 16.38 9.14 -3.49
C ILE A 489 17.88 9.44 -3.60
N GLY A 490 18.68 8.43 -3.92
CA GLY A 490 20.13 8.53 -4.15
C GLY A 490 20.61 7.69 -5.35
N ASP A 491 21.87 7.85 -5.72
CA ASP A 491 22.57 7.12 -6.77
C ASP A 491 23.10 5.75 -6.30
N SER A 492 23.14 5.53 -4.99
CA SER A 492 23.49 4.26 -4.36
C SER A 492 22.57 3.97 -3.16
N PRO A 493 22.50 2.71 -2.69
CA PRO A 493 21.79 2.38 -1.46
C PRO A 493 22.29 3.21 -0.27
N GLN A 494 23.62 3.39 -0.16
CA GLN A 494 24.26 4.13 0.92
C GLN A 494 23.86 5.61 0.89
N GLN A 495 23.88 6.25 -0.28
CA GLN A 495 23.50 7.65 -0.39
C GLN A 495 22.02 7.87 -0.07
N ALA A 496 21.13 6.96 -0.52
CA ALA A 496 19.71 7.04 -0.16
C ALA A 496 19.50 6.94 1.36
N GLU A 497 20.28 6.09 2.04
CA GLU A 497 20.26 5.95 3.50
C GLU A 497 20.83 7.18 4.22
N GLU A 498 21.92 7.77 3.71
CA GLU A 498 22.49 9.01 4.25
C GLU A 498 21.51 10.18 4.15
N ILE A 499 20.82 10.33 3.00
CA ILE A 499 19.79 11.35 2.78
C ILE A 499 18.62 11.15 3.76
N TYR A 500 18.15 9.91 3.92
CA TYR A 500 17.11 9.56 4.90
C TYR A 500 17.52 9.94 6.32
N ASN A 501 18.72 9.52 6.73
CA ASN A 501 19.25 9.78 8.07
C ASN A 501 19.49 11.28 8.32
N GLN A 502 19.82 12.05 7.30
CA GLN A 502 19.91 13.52 7.39
C GLN A 502 18.56 14.14 7.74
N VAL A 503 17.47 13.72 7.08
CA VAL A 503 16.12 14.22 7.38
C VAL A 503 15.75 13.92 8.84
N VAL A 504 15.95 12.67 9.29
CA VAL A 504 15.66 12.28 10.68
C VAL A 504 16.49 13.11 11.67
N ARG A 505 17.78 13.28 11.43
CA ARG A 505 18.68 14.08 12.28
C ARG A 505 18.24 15.53 12.37
N VAL A 506 17.81 16.12 11.26
CA VAL A 506 17.35 17.52 11.22
C VAL A 506 16.03 17.67 11.97
N LEU A 507 15.04 16.80 11.73
CA LEU A 507 13.77 16.85 12.46
C LEU A 507 13.98 16.61 13.96
N ASP A 508 14.89 15.70 14.35
CA ASP A 508 15.27 15.51 15.74
C ASP A 508 15.89 16.75 16.34
N LEU A 509 16.68 17.51 15.58
CA LEU A 509 17.32 18.73 16.04
C LEU A 509 16.31 19.86 16.23
N GLU A 510 15.46 20.11 15.24
CA GLU A 510 14.43 21.16 15.22
C GLU A 510 13.34 20.95 16.28
N THR A 511 13.24 19.75 16.83
CA THR A 511 12.23 19.39 17.86
C THR A 511 12.83 19.15 19.25
N LYS A 512 14.12 19.47 19.45
CA LYS A 512 14.70 19.51 20.80
C LYS A 512 14.12 20.69 21.57
N SER A 513 13.77 20.43 22.83
CA SER A 513 13.27 21.47 23.75
C SER A 513 14.30 22.58 23.94
N ASP A 514 13.86 23.84 23.94
CA ASP A 514 14.65 25.11 24.02
C ASP A 514 15.67 25.21 25.18
N LYS A 515 15.76 24.23 26.07
CA LYS A 515 16.67 24.23 27.22
C LYS A 515 18.16 24.08 26.85
N ASP A 516 18.48 23.70 25.61
CA ASP A 516 19.86 23.48 25.13
C ASP A 516 20.30 24.50 24.04
N ALA A 517 19.65 25.67 23.95
CA ALA A 517 19.78 26.60 22.82
C ALA A 517 21.14 27.31 22.71
N ASN A 518 22.08 26.69 22.01
CA ASN A 518 23.18 27.31 21.27
C ASN A 518 23.32 26.72 19.85
N ILE A 519 22.29 26.00 19.37
CA ILE A 519 22.32 25.29 18.08
C ILE A 519 21.46 26.07 17.07
N PRO A 520 21.94 26.32 15.83
CA PRO A 520 21.14 26.95 14.80
C PRO A 520 19.95 26.05 14.42
N ILE A 521 18.75 26.55 14.70
CA ILE A 521 17.46 25.97 14.30
C ILE A 521 16.79 26.89 13.28
N SER A 522 15.89 26.33 12.49
CA SER A 522 14.99 27.15 11.66
C SER A 522 14.09 27.99 12.57
N HIS A 523 13.84 29.23 12.18
CA HIS A 523 12.90 30.10 12.89
C HIS A 523 11.64 30.24 12.05
N PRO A 524 10.44 30.03 12.63
CA PRO A 524 9.19 30.21 11.92
C PRO A 524 9.15 31.58 11.25
N SER A 525 8.97 31.58 9.93
CA SER A 525 8.82 32.83 9.19
C SER A 525 7.38 33.34 9.31
N LEU A 526 7.19 34.53 9.87
CA LEU A 526 5.90 35.20 9.83
C LEU A 526 5.74 35.83 8.43
N PRO A 527 4.75 35.42 7.62
CA PRO A 527 4.50 36.09 6.35
C PRO A 527 4.18 37.56 6.61
N ILE A 528 4.97 38.46 6.02
CA ILE A 528 4.81 39.91 6.16
C ILE A 528 3.50 40.39 5.50
N THR A 529 2.98 39.62 4.53
CA THR A 529 1.71 39.88 3.87
C THR A 529 0.53 39.29 4.64
N TRP A 530 -0.10 40.11 5.47
CA TRP A 530 -1.44 39.88 6.01
C TRP A 530 -2.51 40.21 4.96
N ASN A 531 -2.58 39.48 3.85
CA ASN A 531 -3.55 39.78 2.79
C ASN A 531 -4.65 38.71 2.65
N ARG A 532 -5.82 39.10 3.19
CA ARG A 532 -7.23 38.91 2.81
C ARG A 532 -7.72 37.59 2.23
#